data_AF-K9T022-F1
#
_entry.id   AF-K9T022-F1
#
_cell.length_a   1.000
_cell.length_b   1.000
_cell.length_c   1.000
_cell.angle_alpha   90.00
_cell.angle_beta   90.00
_cell.angle_gamma   90.00
#
_symmetry.space_group_name_H-M   'P 1'
#
loop_
_entity.id
_entity.type
_entity.pdbx_description
1 polymer ?
#
loop_
_entity_poly.entity_id
_entity_poly.type
_entity_poly.pdbx_seq_one_letter_code
_entity_poly.pdbx_strand_id
1 'polypeptide(L)'
;MPIKIFFLPSRAIASLNQMPEESGVYYMTALWRLFYVGKAVNLRRRLTARHQRYKQIKILTPFARVHYKVLPKHQISAYEREEIKSLKPCWNYTRVPKFWGLLSQFIWFWLRFCLFTALVVIAIAYLIYLYLR
;
A
#
# COMPACT_ATOMS: atom_id res chain seq x y z
N MET A 1 6.96 8.04 -5.65
CA MET A 1 5.79 7.28 -5.15
C MET A 1 4.68 7.35 -6.18
N PRO A 2 3.89 6.28 -6.41
CA PRO A 2 2.82 6.30 -7.41
C PRO A 2 1.58 7.02 -6.84
N ILE A 3 1.62 8.35 -6.84
CA ILE A 3 0.54 9.21 -6.31
C ILE A 3 -0.80 8.89 -7.01
N LYS A 4 -0.75 8.48 -8.29
CA LYS A 4 -1.91 8.14 -9.12
C LYS A 4 -2.84 7.08 -8.51
N ILE A 5 -2.31 6.12 -7.74
CA ILE A 5 -3.12 5.04 -7.15
C ILE A 5 -4.07 5.58 -6.08
N PHE A 6 -3.62 6.56 -5.31
CA PHE A 6 -4.42 7.11 -4.20
C PHE A 6 -5.63 7.92 -4.67
N PHE A 7 -5.64 8.33 -5.94
CA PHE A 7 -6.79 8.98 -6.58
C PHE A 7 -7.79 7.99 -7.20
N LEU A 8 -7.45 6.70 -7.29
CA LEU A 8 -8.38 5.69 -7.78
C LEU A 8 -9.52 5.47 -6.77
N PRO A 9 -10.71 5.07 -7.26
CA PRO A 9 -11.80 4.63 -6.41
C PRO A 9 -11.31 3.63 -5.35
N SER A 10 -11.69 3.86 -4.09
CA SER A 10 -11.22 3.04 -2.98
C SER A 10 -12.33 2.67 -2.01
N ARG A 11 -12.16 1.53 -1.35
CA ARG A 11 -13.01 1.07 -0.26
C ARG A 11 -12.15 0.71 0.95
N ALA A 12 -12.73 0.90 2.14
CA ALA A 12 -12.13 0.37 3.36
C ALA A 12 -12.31 -1.15 3.39
N ILE A 13 -11.48 -1.83 4.18
CA ILE A 13 -11.57 -3.29 4.36
C ILE A 13 -12.95 -3.73 4.87
N ALA A 14 -13.60 -2.92 5.71
CA ALA A 14 -14.94 -3.20 6.22
C ALA A 14 -16.05 -3.11 5.15
N SER A 15 -15.83 -2.37 4.06
CA SER A 15 -16.85 -2.11 3.02
C SER A 15 -16.53 -2.78 1.67
N LEU A 16 -15.79 -3.88 1.68
CA LEU A 16 -15.45 -4.61 0.44
C LEU A 16 -16.65 -5.30 -0.23
N ASN A 17 -17.73 -5.53 0.51
CA ASN A 17 -19.01 -5.96 -0.07
C ASN A 17 -19.59 -4.95 -1.06
N GLN A 18 -19.22 -3.66 -0.96
CA GLN A 18 -19.64 -2.58 -1.87
C GLN A 18 -18.70 -2.40 -3.08
N MET A 19 -17.75 -3.32 -3.30
CA MET A 19 -16.90 -3.30 -4.49
C MET A 19 -17.73 -3.61 -5.75
N PRO A 20 -17.32 -3.18 -6.95
CA PRO A 20 -18.01 -3.56 -8.18
C PRO A 20 -17.84 -5.06 -8.48
N GLU A 21 -18.82 -5.63 -9.18
CA GLU A 21 -18.80 -7.03 -9.65
C GLU A 21 -18.11 -7.18 -11.02
N GLU A 22 -17.28 -6.20 -11.37
CA GLU A 22 -16.62 -6.10 -12.66
C GLU A 22 -15.19 -6.65 -12.62
N SER A 23 -14.63 -6.89 -13.80
CA SER A 23 -13.23 -7.25 -13.94
C SER A 23 -12.32 -6.04 -13.76
N GLY A 24 -11.16 -6.24 -13.18
CA GLY A 24 -10.21 -5.16 -12.98
C GLY A 24 -8.98 -5.55 -12.19
N VAL A 25 -8.19 -4.53 -11.87
CA VAL A 25 -6.99 -4.60 -11.05
C VAL A 25 -7.24 -3.83 -9.75
N TYR A 26 -6.81 -4.41 -8.63
CA TYR A 26 -6.93 -3.84 -7.30
C TYR A 26 -5.56 -3.65 -6.65
N TYR A 27 -5.49 -2.66 -5.78
CA TYR A 27 -4.30 -2.23 -5.06
C TYR A 27 -4.60 -2.21 -3.58
N MET A 28 -3.76 -2.89 -2.81
CA MET A 28 -3.84 -2.97 -1.37
C MET A 28 -2.84 -1.98 -0.77
N THR A 29 -3.36 -0.97 -0.07
CA THR A 29 -2.57 0.13 0.49
C THR A 29 -2.85 0.31 1.97
N ALA A 30 -1.87 0.77 2.73
CA ALA A 30 -2.07 1.28 4.08
C ALA A 30 -1.03 2.36 4.38
N LEU A 31 -1.38 3.38 5.18
CA LEU A 31 -0.47 4.47 5.55
C LEU A 31 0.27 5.07 4.34
N TRP A 32 -0.48 5.37 3.26
CA TRP A 32 0.08 5.91 2.00
C TRP A 32 1.16 5.05 1.32
N ARG A 33 1.21 3.76 1.65
CA ARG A 33 2.12 2.79 1.05
C ARG A 33 1.37 1.70 0.31
N LEU A 34 1.86 1.36 -0.88
CA LEU A 34 1.39 0.24 -1.67
C LEU A 34 2.05 -1.05 -1.20
N PHE A 35 1.24 -2.05 -0.89
CA PHE A 35 1.70 -3.36 -0.44
C PHE A 35 1.53 -4.44 -1.50
N TYR A 36 0.38 -4.46 -2.18
CA TYR A 36 0.06 -5.53 -3.13
C TYR A 36 -0.77 -5.04 -4.30
N VAL A 37 -0.55 -5.62 -5.48
CA VAL A 37 -1.33 -5.44 -6.70
C VAL A 37 -1.85 -6.81 -7.13
N GLY A 38 -3.13 -6.90 -7.49
CA GLY A 38 -3.70 -8.13 -8.01
C GLY A 38 -4.85 -7.88 -8.98
N LYS A 39 -5.21 -8.89 -9.76
CA LYS A 39 -6.37 -8.84 -10.67
C LYS A 39 -7.53 -9.71 -10.22
N ALA A 40 -8.71 -9.39 -10.74
CA ALA A 40 -9.89 -10.22 -10.61
C ALA A 40 -10.80 -10.10 -11.84
N VAL A 41 -11.51 -11.17 -12.17
CA VAL A 41 -12.64 -11.13 -13.13
C VAL A 41 -13.90 -10.57 -12.47
N ASN A 42 -14.02 -10.72 -11.16
CA ASN A 42 -15.05 -10.10 -10.33
C ASN A 42 -14.37 -9.59 -9.04
N LEU A 43 -14.20 -8.28 -8.95
CA LEU A 43 -13.48 -7.62 -7.86
C LEU A 43 -14.13 -7.88 -6.50
N ARG A 44 -15.46 -7.71 -6.40
CA ARG A 44 -16.23 -8.00 -5.18
C ARG A 44 -16.00 -9.43 -4.70
N ARG A 45 -16.28 -10.42 -5.55
CA ARG A 45 -16.16 -11.84 -5.21
C ARG A 45 -14.74 -12.20 -4.79
N ARG A 46 -13.71 -11.69 -5.49
CA ARG A 46 -12.31 -11.98 -5.15
C ARG A 46 -11.92 -11.46 -3.78
N LEU A 47 -12.40 -10.27 -3.42
CA LEU A 47 -12.03 -9.59 -2.18
C LEU A 47 -12.85 -10.07 -0.98
N THR A 48 -14.10 -10.50 -1.19
CA THR A 48 -14.94 -11.10 -0.15
C THR A 48 -14.64 -12.58 0.08
N ALA A 49 -14.25 -13.33 -0.96
CA ALA A 49 -13.92 -14.75 -0.84
C ALA A 49 -12.52 -14.95 -0.23
N ARG A 50 -12.44 -15.02 1.11
CA ARG A 50 -11.30 -15.48 1.96
C ARG A 50 -9.91 -15.45 1.28
N HIS A 51 -9.55 -14.34 0.64
CA HIS A 51 -8.30 -14.27 -0.11
C HIS A 51 -7.15 -14.31 0.90
N GLN A 52 -6.10 -15.10 0.65
CA GLN A 52 -5.01 -15.25 1.64
C GLN A 52 -4.37 -13.90 2.01
N ARG A 53 -4.27 -12.96 1.05
CA ARG A 53 -3.75 -11.59 1.28
C ARG A 53 -4.74 -10.68 2.02
N TYR A 54 -6.04 -11.01 2.06
CA TYR A 54 -7.05 -10.23 2.78
C TYR A 54 -6.82 -10.25 4.29
N LYS A 55 -6.50 -11.42 4.86
CA LYS A 55 -6.19 -11.54 6.30
C LYS A 55 -5.02 -10.64 6.71
N GLN A 56 -4.05 -10.43 5.82
CA GLN A 56 -2.85 -9.64 6.09
C GLN A 56 -3.16 -8.15 6.09
N ILE A 57 -3.88 -7.67 5.08
CA ILE A 57 -4.25 -6.26 5.05
C ILE A 57 -5.26 -5.90 6.15
N LYS A 58 -6.05 -6.87 6.62
CA LYS A 58 -6.92 -6.67 7.78
C LYS A 58 -6.11 -6.32 9.05
N ILE A 59 -4.88 -6.78 9.21
CA ILE A 59 -4.02 -6.40 10.35
C ILE A 59 -3.67 -4.90 10.31
N LEU A 60 -3.66 -4.30 9.12
CA LEU A 60 -3.32 -2.90 8.91
C LEU A 60 -4.53 -1.96 9.03
N THR A 61 -5.71 -2.44 9.45
CA THR A 61 -6.86 -1.59 9.77
C THR A 61 -6.57 -0.70 10.98
N PRO A 62 -7.10 0.54 11.05
CA PRO A 62 -8.08 1.15 10.14
C PRO A 62 -7.47 1.81 8.89
N PHE A 63 -6.15 1.85 8.76
CA PHE A 63 -5.45 2.58 7.68
C PHE A 63 -5.44 1.82 6.33
N ALA A 64 -5.82 0.56 6.36
CA ALA A 64 -5.93 -0.31 5.20
C ALA A 64 -7.07 0.08 4.26
N ARG A 65 -6.74 0.26 2.97
CA ARG A 65 -7.68 0.53 1.88
C ARG A 65 -7.39 -0.34 0.68
N VAL A 66 -8.43 -0.61 -0.10
CA VAL A 66 -8.32 -1.25 -1.41
C VAL A 66 -8.74 -0.25 -2.47
N HIS A 67 -7.81 0.14 -3.32
CA HIS A 67 -8.07 0.92 -4.53
C HIS A 67 -8.31 -0.02 -5.71
N TYR A 68 -9.04 0.41 -6.73
CA TYR A 68 -9.30 -0.42 -7.89
C TYR A 68 -9.45 0.37 -9.18
N LYS A 69 -9.20 -0.32 -10.30
CA LYS A 69 -9.44 0.14 -11.65
C LYS A 69 -10.18 -0.95 -12.41
N VAL A 70 -11.38 -0.64 -12.87
CA VAL A 70 -12.18 -1.51 -13.74
C VAL A 70 -11.53 -1.54 -15.12
N LEU A 71 -11.39 -2.75 -15.68
CA LEU A 71 -10.75 -2.99 -16.96
C LEU A 71 -11.41 -4.18 -17.66
N PRO A 72 -11.43 -4.21 -19.00
CA PRO A 72 -11.89 -5.38 -19.76
C PRO A 72 -11.08 -6.63 -19.42
N LYS A 73 -11.76 -7.78 -19.32
CA LYS A 73 -11.17 -9.08 -18.92
C LYS A 73 -9.94 -9.49 -19.74
N HIS A 74 -9.85 -9.11 -21.02
CA HIS A 74 -8.70 -9.44 -21.86
C HIS A 74 -7.45 -8.62 -21.52
N GLN A 75 -7.61 -7.44 -20.89
CA GLN A 75 -6.50 -6.52 -20.60
C GLN A 75 -5.96 -6.67 -19.17
N ILE A 76 -6.75 -7.18 -18.23
CA ILE A 76 -6.40 -7.21 -16.79
C ILE A 76 -5.04 -7.88 -16.51
N SER A 77 -4.69 -8.91 -17.27
CA SER A 77 -3.45 -9.67 -17.05
C SER A 77 -2.21 -8.92 -17.52
N ALA A 78 -2.28 -8.24 -18.66
CA ALA A 78 -1.19 -7.42 -19.15
C ALA A 78 -0.98 -6.21 -18.24
N TYR A 79 -2.09 -5.55 -17.89
CA TYR A 79 -2.10 -4.37 -17.03
C TYR A 79 -1.53 -4.66 -15.63
N GLU A 80 -1.97 -5.74 -14.97
CA GLU A 80 -1.44 -6.17 -13.67
C GLU A 80 0.07 -6.37 -13.71
N ARG A 81 0.58 -7.03 -14.76
CA ARG A 81 2.01 -7.31 -14.91
C ARG A 81 2.83 -6.03 -15.04
N GLU A 82 2.32 -5.08 -15.82
CA GLU A 82 2.94 -3.77 -16.00
C GLU A 82 2.97 -2.97 -14.69
N GLU A 83 1.85 -2.91 -13.98
CA GLU A 83 1.76 -2.25 -12.67
C GLU A 83 2.71 -2.89 -11.65
N ILE A 84 2.76 -4.22 -11.57
CA ILE A 84 3.70 -4.92 -10.68
C ILE A 84 5.15 -4.57 -11.03
N LYS A 85 5.51 -4.58 -12.32
CA LYS A 85 6.87 -4.26 -12.78
C LYS A 85 7.26 -2.81 -12.48
N SER A 86 6.33 -1.88 -12.69
CA SER A 86 6.53 -0.43 -12.48
C SER A 86 6.61 -0.09 -10.99
N LEU A 87 5.65 -0.58 -10.21
CA LEU A 87 5.44 -0.16 -8.83
C LEU A 87 6.25 -0.97 -7.81
N LYS A 88 6.72 -2.15 -8.21
CA LYS A 88 7.49 -3.10 -7.39
C LYS A 88 6.89 -3.31 -5.97
N PRO A 89 5.60 -3.65 -5.85
CA PRO A 89 4.92 -3.80 -4.55
C PRO A 89 5.54 -4.95 -3.72
N CYS A 90 5.80 -4.68 -2.44
CA CYS A 90 6.60 -5.60 -1.61
C CYS A 90 5.96 -6.98 -1.43
N TRP A 91 4.63 -7.08 -1.35
CA TRP A 91 3.93 -8.36 -1.13
C TRP A 91 3.70 -9.18 -2.41
N ASN A 92 4.00 -8.65 -3.59
CA ASN A 92 3.89 -9.43 -4.84
C ASN A 92 5.09 -10.38 -5.04
N TYR A 93 6.27 -9.98 -4.59
CA TYR A 93 7.51 -10.75 -4.79
C TYR A 93 7.94 -11.56 -3.57
N THR A 94 7.39 -11.24 -2.40
CA THR A 94 7.75 -11.92 -1.16
C THR A 94 6.68 -12.91 -0.74
N ARG A 95 7.13 -14.03 -0.16
CA ARG A 95 6.28 -14.81 0.74
C ARG A 95 5.80 -13.87 1.83
N VAL A 96 4.51 -13.96 2.12
CA VAL A 96 3.81 -13.18 3.14
C VAL A 96 4.71 -12.97 4.36
N PRO A 97 5.13 -11.73 4.68
CA PRO A 97 5.81 -11.47 5.93
C PRO A 97 4.83 -11.79 7.07
N LYS A 98 5.26 -12.63 8.01
CA LYS A 98 4.52 -12.89 9.25
C LYS A 98 4.35 -11.56 10.02
N PHE A 99 3.45 -11.52 10.99
CA PHE A 99 3.22 -10.34 11.84
C PHE A 99 4.52 -9.64 12.28
N TRP A 100 5.51 -10.40 12.71
CA TRP A 100 6.84 -9.90 13.09
C TRP A 100 7.59 -9.17 11.97
N GLY A 101 7.44 -9.60 10.72
CA GLY A 101 8.01 -8.91 9.55
C GLY A 101 7.31 -7.58 9.26
N LEU A 102 6.00 -7.49 9.51
CA LEU A 102 5.27 -6.22 9.41
C LEU A 102 5.66 -5.26 10.54
N LEU A 103 5.74 -5.77 11.77
CA LEU A 103 6.17 -4.99 12.93
C LEU A 103 7.61 -4.47 12.75
N SER A 104 8.52 -5.30 12.25
CA SER A 104 9.88 -4.89 11.91
C SER A 104 9.91 -3.75 10.89
N GLN A 105 9.14 -3.85 9.79
CA GLN A 105 9.07 -2.77 8.81
C GLN A 105 8.49 -1.47 9.38
N PHE A 106 7.51 -1.58 10.28
CA PHE A 106 6.93 -0.42 10.96
C PHE A 106 7.94 0.26 11.89
N ILE A 107 8.62 -0.51 12.75
CA ILE A 107 9.68 -0.02 13.64
C ILE A 107 10.77 0.68 12.83
N TRP A 108 11.19 0.06 11.72
CA TRP A 108 12.29 0.58 10.91
C TRP A 108 11.94 1.88 10.17
N PHE A 109 10.67 2.04 9.78
CA PHE A 109 10.16 3.30 9.25
C PHE A 109 10.22 4.42 10.31
N TRP A 110 9.71 4.16 11.52
CA TRP A 110 9.72 5.14 12.61
C TRP A 110 11.12 5.51 13.07
N LEU A 111 12.03 4.53 13.16
CA LEU A 111 13.43 4.78 13.49
C LEU A 111 14.07 5.78 12.51
N ARG A 112 13.87 5.56 11.21
CA ARG A 112 14.37 6.47 10.16
C ARG A 112 13.74 7.85 10.23
N PHE A 113 12.44 7.91 10.48
CA PHE A 113 11.72 9.18 10.63
C PHE A 113 12.26 9.99 11.81
N CYS A 114 12.43 9.37 12.98
CA CYS A 114 13.02 10.00 14.16
C CYS A 114 14.45 10.46 13.91
N LEU A 115 15.29 9.63 13.30
CA LEU A 115 16.68 9.96 13.00
C LEU A 115 16.79 11.14 12.02
N PHE A 116 15.97 11.15 10.97
CA PHE A 116 15.91 12.27 10.04
C PHE A 116 15.46 13.56 10.74
N THR A 117 14.45 13.48 11.61
CA THR A 117 13.94 14.63 12.35
C THR A 117 14.99 15.20 13.30
N ALA A 118 15.72 14.34 14.01
CA ALA A 118 16.83 14.75 14.87
C ALA A 118 17.95 15.46 14.10
N LEU A 119 18.34 14.93 12.94
CA LEU A 119 19.35 15.58 12.08
C LEU A 119 18.90 16.96 11.60
N VAL A 120 17.64 17.13 11.22
CA VAL A 120 17.08 18.43 10.82
C VAL A 120 17.11 19.43 11.97
N VAL A 121 16.72 19.00 13.18
CA VAL A 121 16.75 19.87 14.37
C VAL A 121 18.19 20.29 14.71
N ILE A 122 19.15 19.38 14.65
CA ILE A 122 20.58 19.68 14.87
C ILE A 122 21.09 20.68 13.83
N ALA A 123 20.75 20.47 12.55
CA ALA A 123 21.16 21.39 11.48
C ALA A 123 20.59 22.80 11.69
N ILE A 124 19.31 22.92 12.05
CA ILE A 124 18.68 24.21 12.36
C ILE A 124 19.34 24.88 13.57
N ALA A 125 19.58 24.14 14.64
CA ALA A 125 20.26 24.66 15.83
C ALA A 125 21.67 25.16 15.52
N TYR A 126 22.41 24.42 14.67
CA TYR A 126 23.74 24.82 14.22
C TYR A 126 23.71 26.10 13.37
N LEU A 127 22.74 26.25 12.46
CA LEU A 127 22.56 27.47 11.67
C LEU A 127 22.22 28.68 12.55
N ILE A 128 21.34 28.51 13.56
CA ILE A 128 21.02 29.56 14.52
C ILE A 128 22.27 29.95 15.32
N TYR A 129 23.06 28.97 15.78
CA TYR A 129 24.31 29.24 16.49
C TYR A 129 25.31 30.04 15.64
N LEU A 130 25.45 29.71 14.36
CA LEU A 130 26.29 30.46 13.43
C LEU A 130 25.77 31.88 13.16
N TYR A 131 24.45 32.08 13.14
CA TYR A 131 23.85 33.41 12.93
C TYR A 131 23.99 34.34 14.14
N LEU A 132 23.97 33.77 15.36
CA LEU A 132 24.10 34.52 16.61
C LEU A 132 25.55 34.82 17.01
N ARG A 133 26.53 34.29 16.26
CA ARG A 133 27.96 34.49 16.48
C ARG A 133 28.52 35.47 15.47
#